data_AF-A0A562ILQ6-F1
#
_entry.id   AF-A0A562ILQ6-F1
#
_cell.length_a   1.000
_cell.length_b   1.000
_cell.length_c   1.000
_cell.angle_alpha   90.00
_cell.angle_beta   90.00
_cell.angle_gamma   90.00
#
_symmetry.space_group_name_H-M   'P 1'
#
loop_
_entity.id
_entity.type
_entity.pdbx_description
1 polymer ?
#
loop_
_entity_poly.entity_id
_entity_poly.type
_entity_poly.pdbx_seq_one_letter_code
_entity_poly.pdbx_strand_id
1 'polypeptide(L)'
;MVSGEIGAVLQAQSQTGRGRSDGPGWLDAPAAARRSTVWQAMGFVNSALAVPSPDALALLRARAYAEGTSLDELAARVLDRTVPLDDLAPDADSSR
;
A
#
# COMPACT_ATOMS: atom_id res chain seq x y z
N MET A 1 28.22 -2.82 26.50
CA MET A 1 27.73 -1.51 27.00
C MET A 1 27.41 -0.50 25.90
N VAL A 2 27.80 -0.72 24.63
CA VAL A 2 27.57 0.23 23.50
C VAL A 2 26.14 0.15 22.91
N SER A 3 25.46 -1.00 22.96
CA SER A 3 24.10 -1.15 22.40
C SER A 3 23.02 -0.31 23.11
N GLY A 4 23.19 -0.05 24.42
CA GLY A 4 22.22 0.75 25.18
C GLY A 4 22.27 2.24 24.82
N GLU A 5 23.44 2.73 24.43
CA GLU A 5 23.68 4.13 24.06
C GLU A 5 23.06 4.46 22.69
N ILE A 6 23.22 3.56 21.71
CA ILE A 6 22.58 3.69 20.40
C ILE A 6 21.04 3.72 20.53
N GLY A 7 20.49 2.88 21.41
CA GLY A 7 19.05 2.84 21.68
C GLY A 7 18.51 4.15 22.26
N ALA A 8 19.25 4.76 23.19
CA ALA A 8 18.87 6.01 23.82
C ALA A 8 18.93 7.19 22.83
N VAL A 9 19.97 7.25 21.98
CA VAL A 9 20.10 8.29 20.96
C VAL A 9 18.99 8.19 19.91
N LEU A 10 18.66 6.98 19.44
CA LEU A 10 17.58 6.79 18.47
C LEU A 10 16.21 7.17 19.05
N GLN A 11 15.96 6.82 20.31
CA GLN A 11 14.74 7.20 21.03
C GLN A 11 14.61 8.72 21.20
N ALA A 12 15.68 9.41 21.60
CA ALA A 12 15.68 10.86 21.75
C ALA A 12 15.38 11.56 20.41
N GLN A 13 15.97 11.09 19.30
CA GLN A 13 15.67 11.62 17.97
C GLN A 13 14.23 11.34 17.53
N SER A 14 13.68 10.18 17.87
CA SER A 14 12.28 9.82 17.58
C SER A 14 11.25 10.66 18.36
N GLN A 15 11.64 11.20 19.52
CA GLN A 15 10.77 12.04 20.36
C GLN A 15 10.75 13.48 19.87
N THR A 16 11.89 13.99 19.38
CA THR A 16 11.99 15.33 18.77
C THR A 16 11.20 15.43 17.45
N GLY A 17 11.10 14.34 16.68
CA GLY A 17 10.30 14.30 15.43
C GLY A 17 8.80 14.06 15.63
N ARG A 18 8.32 13.89 16.88
CA ARG A 18 6.93 13.50 17.17
C ARG A 18 5.96 14.69 17.26
N GLY A 19 6.48 15.92 17.15
CA GLY A 19 5.66 17.13 17.05
C GLY A 19 5.17 17.32 15.61
N ARG A 20 3.96 16.82 15.32
CA ARG A 20 3.19 17.04 14.08
C ARG A 20 4.02 16.89 12.81
N SER A 21 4.14 15.64 12.34
CA SER A 21 4.79 15.29 11.09
C SER A 21 4.03 15.85 9.88
N ASP A 22 4.15 17.15 9.60
CA ASP A 22 4.10 17.59 8.20
C ASP A 22 5.39 17.04 7.60
N GLY A 23 5.24 15.96 6.83
CA GLY A 23 6.36 15.36 6.10
C GLY A 23 7.00 16.40 5.17
N PRO A 24 8.21 16.16 4.67
CA PRO A 24 8.79 17.04 3.67
C PRO A 24 7.82 17.22 2.49
N GLY A 25 7.57 18.47 2.07
CA GLY A 25 6.45 18.83 1.16
C GLY A 25 6.42 18.15 -0.22
N TRP A 26 7.44 17.37 -0.58
CA TRP A 26 7.37 16.45 -1.72
C TRP A 26 6.45 15.24 -1.47
N LEU A 27 6.17 14.90 -0.21
CA LEU A 27 5.18 13.89 0.20
C LEU A 27 3.74 14.39 0.04
N ASP A 28 3.53 15.71 0.04
CA ASP A 28 2.23 16.34 -0.21
C ASP A 28 1.92 16.47 -1.71
N ALA A 29 2.89 16.12 -2.57
CA ALA A 29 2.68 16.17 -4.01
C ALA A 29 1.57 15.18 -4.42
N PRO A 30 0.67 15.54 -5.35
CA PRO A 30 -0.41 14.66 -5.80
C PRO A 30 0.07 13.29 -6.29
N ALA A 31 1.28 13.21 -6.86
CA ALA A 31 1.88 11.95 -7.28
C ALA A 31 2.29 11.05 -6.09
N ALA A 32 2.77 11.64 -4.99
CA ALA A 32 3.11 10.92 -3.77
C ALA A 32 1.85 10.38 -3.09
N ALA A 33 0.78 11.18 -3.02
CA ALA A 33 -0.51 10.76 -2.50
C ALA A 33 -1.08 9.56 -3.27
N ARG A 34 -1.12 9.63 -4.61
CA ARG A 34 -1.56 8.50 -5.47
C ARG A 34 -0.76 7.23 -5.22
N ARG A 35 0.56 7.36 -5.13
CA ARG A 35 1.45 6.22 -4.87
C ARG A 35 1.27 5.62 -3.48
N SER A 36 0.96 6.45 -2.49
CA SER A 36 0.57 6.00 -1.14
C SER A 36 -0.72 5.18 -1.18
N THR A 37 -1.75 5.64 -1.90
CA THR A 37 -3.02 4.91 -2.07
C THR A 37 -2.80 3.53 -2.70
N VAL A 38 -1.98 3.45 -3.76
CA VAL A 38 -1.66 2.16 -4.40
C VAL A 38 -0.90 1.23 -3.44
N TRP A 39 0.03 1.74 -2.63
CA TRP A 39 0.73 0.93 -1.63
C TRP A 39 -0.19 0.42 -0.53
N GLN A 40 -1.14 1.24 -0.07
CA GLN A 40 -2.13 0.82 0.92
C GLN A 40 -3.05 -0.27 0.34
N ALA A 41 -3.57 -0.08 -0.87
CA ALA A 41 -4.38 -1.09 -1.55
C ALA A 41 -3.62 -2.41 -1.76
N MET A 42 -2.34 -2.32 -2.15
CA MET A 42 -1.46 -3.50 -2.29
C MET A 42 -1.29 -4.23 -0.94
N GLY A 43 -1.10 -3.52 0.16
CA GLY A 43 -1.00 -4.10 1.50
C GLY A 43 -2.32 -4.76 1.95
N PHE A 44 -3.44 -4.12 1.62
CA PHE A 44 -4.78 -4.66 1.88
C PHE A 44 -5.02 -5.98 1.13
N VAL A 45 -4.76 -6.01 -0.19
CA VAL A 45 -4.91 -7.21 -1.02
C VAL A 45 -3.95 -8.32 -0.60
N ASN A 46 -2.68 -8.00 -0.34
CA ASN A 46 -1.70 -8.96 0.18
C ASN A 46 -2.24 -9.65 1.45
N SER A 47 -2.72 -8.86 2.41
CA SER A 47 -3.23 -9.38 3.68
C SER A 47 -4.52 -10.19 3.52
N ALA A 48 -5.42 -9.74 2.65
CA ALA A 48 -6.74 -10.36 2.48
C ALA A 48 -6.70 -11.65 1.65
N LEU A 49 -5.86 -11.70 0.61
CA LEU A 49 -5.73 -12.85 -0.29
C LEU A 49 -4.53 -13.74 0.06
N ALA A 50 -3.74 -13.37 1.08
CA ALA A 50 -2.50 -14.05 1.48
C ALA A 50 -1.50 -14.22 0.31
N VAL A 51 -1.36 -13.19 -0.53
CA VAL A 51 -0.45 -13.18 -1.70
C VAL A 51 0.72 -12.22 -1.51
N PRO A 52 1.92 -12.52 -2.04
CA PRO A 52 3.05 -11.61 -2.04
C PRO A 52 2.73 -10.23 -2.64
N SER A 53 3.41 -9.17 -2.19
CA SER A 53 3.19 -7.80 -2.70
C SER A 53 3.33 -7.65 -4.23
N PRO A 54 4.29 -8.30 -4.92
CA PRO A 54 4.34 -8.26 -6.38
C PRO A 54 3.07 -8.81 -7.05
N ASP A 55 2.50 -9.88 -6.48
CA ASP A 55 1.32 -10.54 -7.00
C ASP A 55 0.07 -9.70 -6.72
N ALA A 56 -0.06 -9.15 -5.51
CA ALA A 56 -1.12 -8.18 -5.18
C ALA A 56 -1.14 -7.00 -6.17
N LEU A 57 0.04 -6.47 -6.51
CA LEU A 57 0.15 -5.39 -7.49
C LEU A 57 -0.18 -5.85 -8.92
N ALA A 58 0.15 -7.10 -9.28
CA ALA A 58 -0.22 -7.68 -10.56
C ALA A 58 -1.74 -7.84 -10.70
N LEU A 59 -2.42 -8.33 -9.66
CA LEU A 59 -3.89 -8.47 -9.63
C LEU A 59 -4.60 -7.12 -9.77
N LEU A 60 -4.15 -6.10 -9.02
CA LEU A 60 -4.68 -4.74 -9.14
C LEU A 60 -4.51 -4.19 -10.57
N ARG A 61 -3.34 -4.40 -11.19
CA ARG A 61 -3.11 -3.98 -12.58
C ARG A 61 -3.97 -4.72 -13.59
N ALA A 62 -4.10 -6.04 -13.43
CA ALA A 62 -4.91 -6.88 -14.31
C ALA A 62 -6.37 -6.43 -14.27
N ARG A 63 -6.92 -6.16 -13.08
CA ARG A 63 -8.29 -5.69 -12.92
C ARG A 63 -8.50 -4.27 -13.46
N ALA A 64 -7.58 -3.35 -13.17
CA ALA A 64 -7.67 -1.98 -13.69
C ALA A 64 -7.66 -1.97 -15.23
N TYR A 65 -6.82 -2.82 -15.83
CA TYR A 65 -6.79 -3.01 -17.27
C TYR A 65 -8.09 -3.60 -17.81
N ALA A 66 -8.63 -4.65 -17.17
CA ALA A 66 -9.87 -5.29 -17.59
C ALA A 66 -11.09 -4.36 -17.51
N GLU A 67 -11.15 -3.47 -16.52
CA GLU A 67 -12.22 -2.48 -16.36
C GLU A 67 -12.00 -1.18 -17.14
N GLY A 68 -10.82 -0.99 -17.73
CA GLY A 68 -10.47 0.26 -18.42
C GLY A 68 -10.35 1.48 -17.49
N THR A 69 -10.06 1.27 -16.20
CA THR A 69 -9.88 2.33 -15.19
C THR A 69 -8.40 2.51 -14.85
N SER A 70 -8.03 3.64 -14.24
CA SER A 70 -6.66 3.81 -13.74
C SER A 70 -6.41 2.96 -12.50
N LEU A 71 -5.15 2.60 -12.28
CA LEU A 71 -4.73 1.87 -11.07
C LEU A 71 -5.03 2.68 -9.80
N ASP A 72 -4.91 4.00 -9.85
CA ASP A 72 -5.18 4.89 -8.71
C ASP A 72 -6.67 4.90 -8.35
N GLU A 73 -7.56 4.96 -9.35
CA GLU A 73 -9.02 4.88 -9.15
C GLU A 73 -9.44 3.51 -8.59
N LEU A 74 -8.89 2.42 -9.13
CA LEU A 74 -9.17 1.09 -8.61
C LEU A 74 -8.66 0.94 -7.17
N ALA A 75 -7.45 1.44 -6.87
CA ALA A 75 -6.89 1.38 -5.53
C ALA A 75 -7.77 2.12 -4.50
N ALA A 76 -8.30 3.28 -4.87
CA ALA A 76 -9.28 3.99 -4.04
C ALA A 76 -10.55 3.15 -3.81
N ARG A 77 -11.15 2.61 -4.88
CA ARG A 77 -12.35 1.77 -4.79
C ARG A 77 -12.17 0.52 -3.93
N VAL A 78 -11.00 -0.11 -3.99
CA VAL A 78 -10.62 -1.27 -3.16
C VAL A 78 -10.57 -0.88 -1.68
N LEU A 79 -9.95 0.27 -1.35
CA LEU A 79 -9.90 0.77 0.02
C LEU A 79 -11.28 1.22 0.53
N ASP A 80 -12.11 1.75 -0.36
CA ASP A 80 -13.52 2.09 -0.09
C ASP A 80 -14.43 0.84 -0.04
N ARG A 81 -13.88 -0.36 -0.32
CA ARG A 81 -14.58 -1.65 -0.31
C ARG A 81 -15.78 -1.70 -1.26
N THR A 82 -15.69 -0.95 -2.36
CA THR A 82 -16.69 -0.95 -3.43
C THR A 82 -16.40 -1.98 -4.52
N VAL A 83 -15.24 -2.64 -4.42
CA VAL A 83 -14.84 -3.79 -5.25
C VAL A 83 -14.68 -4.99 -4.32
N PRO A 84 -15.43 -6.09 -4.54
CA PRO A 84 -15.21 -7.36 -3.86
C PRO A 84 -13.79 -7.85 -4.11
N LEU A 85 -13.09 -8.32 -3.08
CA LEU A 85 -11.73 -8.84 -3.27
C LEU A 85 -11.70 -10.17 -4.02
N ASP A 86 -12.81 -10.91 -3.99
CA ASP A 86 -12.96 -12.14 -4.77
C ASP A 86 -12.93 -11.84 -6.28
N ASP A 87 -13.31 -10.63 -6.70
CA ASP A 87 -13.21 -10.17 -8.10
C ASP A 87 -11.76 -9.88 -8.54
N LEU A 88 -10.84 -9.78 -7.57
CA LEU A 88 -9.40 -9.63 -7.79
C LEU A 88 -8.67 -10.97 -7.70
N ALA A 89 -9.26 -11.98 -7.06
CA ALA A 89 -8.65 -13.30 -7.03
C ALA A 89 -8.59 -13.83 -8.47
N PRO A 90 -7.45 -14.41 -8.90
CA PRO A 90 -7.44 -15.14 -10.16
C PRO A 90 -8.51 -16.22 -10.08
N ASP A 91 -9.29 -16.41 -11.15
CA ASP A 91 -10.21 -17.55 -11.27
C ASP A 91 -9.41 -18.80 -10.88
N ALA A 92 -9.75 -19.41 -9.74
CA ALA A 92 -8.98 -20.51 -9.15
C ALA A 92 -9.05 -21.80 -10.00
N ASP A 93 -9.50 -21.73 -11.25
CA ASP A 93 -9.65 -22.85 -12.16
C ASP A 93 -9.46 -22.41 -13.62
N SER A 94 -8.20 -22.33 -14.04
CA SER A 94 -7.80 -22.43 -15.45
C SER A 94 -6.37 -22.95 -15.53
N SER A 95 -6.11 -24.12 -14.94
CA SER A 95 -5.19 -25.14 -15.46
C SER A 95 -5.11 -26.32 -14.49
N ARG A 96 -5.72 -27.43 -14.94
CA ARG A 96 -5.29 -28.80 -14.66
C ARG A 96 -3.87 -29.06 -15.16
#